data_AF-A0A3N5ZR55-F1
#
_entry.id   AF-A0A3N5ZR55-F1
#
_cell.length_a   1.000
_cell.length_b   1.000
_cell.length_c   1.000
_cell.angle_alpha   90.00
_cell.angle_beta   90.00
_cell.angle_gamma   90.00
#
_symmetry.space_group_name_H-M   'P 1'
#
loop_
_entity.id
_entity.type
_entity.pdbx_description
1 polymer ?
#
loop_
_entity_poly.entity_id
_entity_poly.type
_entity_poly.pdbx_seq_one_letter_code
_entity_poly.pdbx_strand_id
1 'polypeptide(L)'
;TGNLQDTLAVPSLGGIRVSIVDAANPVVFVPASAIGLSGAEIEEFDTPAVRATLEAIRSHASVVMGLAATPEEARRTQAVPKIAVVSPPASYRATDGALVEAAGIDFTARIMSMGALHRSYAVTGGICTVGAAMLAGTVVHAMLRPEAAGKPMLTIGHPGGTIDIGAVIDGTGTAAVYREAVVGRTARRLMQGVVLVPKT
;
A
#
# COMPACT_ATOMS: atom_id res chain seq x y z
N THR A 1 -5.37 -5.66 14.33
CA THR A 1 -4.63 -6.33 15.42
C THR A 1 -4.72 -5.60 16.74
N GLY A 2 -5.06 -4.30 16.76
CA GLY A 2 -5.03 -3.50 17.99
C GLY A 2 -3.65 -2.88 18.27
N ASN A 3 -2.70 -3.04 17.35
CA ASN A 3 -1.35 -2.50 17.43
C ASN A 3 -1.06 -1.60 16.23
N LEU A 4 -0.17 -0.61 16.39
CA LEU A 4 0.33 0.22 15.28
C LEU A 4 1.36 -0.53 14.44
N GLN A 5 2.10 -1.46 15.06
CA GLN A 5 3.04 -2.36 14.43
C GLN A 5 2.90 -3.75 15.04
N ASP A 6 3.06 -4.76 14.21
CA ASP A 6 3.12 -6.17 14.58
C ASP A 6 4.42 -6.79 14.06
N THR A 7 4.92 -7.81 14.75
CA THR A 7 5.95 -8.70 14.20
C THR A 7 5.26 -9.94 13.65
N LEU A 8 5.13 -10.02 12.32
CA LEU A 8 4.50 -11.13 11.63
C LEU A 8 5.52 -12.27 11.45
N ALA A 9 5.23 -13.42 12.03
CA ALA A 9 6.03 -14.63 11.82
C ALA A 9 5.69 -15.25 10.45
N VAL A 10 6.67 -15.26 9.55
CA VAL A 10 6.58 -15.89 8.23
C VAL A 10 7.68 -16.95 8.13
N PRO A 11 7.37 -18.25 8.01
CA PRO A 11 8.37 -19.32 8.11
C PRO A 11 9.60 -19.15 7.22
N SER A 12 9.44 -18.62 6.01
CA SER A 12 10.53 -18.39 5.06
C SER A 12 11.37 -17.13 5.32
N LEU A 13 10.90 -16.23 6.18
CA LEU A 13 11.50 -14.89 6.37
C LEU A 13 11.77 -14.54 7.84
N GLY A 14 11.33 -15.37 8.79
CA GLY A 14 11.37 -15.07 10.21
C GLY A 14 10.33 -14.04 10.63
N GLY A 15 10.66 -13.22 11.63
CA GLY A 15 9.79 -12.15 12.11
C GLY A 15 9.94 -10.88 11.28
N ILE A 16 8.88 -10.46 10.60
CA ILE A 16 8.86 -9.22 9.81
C ILE A 16 8.00 -8.18 10.53
N ARG A 17 8.55 -6.98 10.71
CA ARG A 17 7.79 -5.83 11.19
C ARG A 17 6.83 -5.34 10.12
N VAL A 18 5.55 -5.29 10.45
CA VAL A 18 4.47 -4.82 9.57
C VAL A 18 3.55 -3.85 10.30
N SER A 19 2.83 -3.03 9.55
CA SER A 19 1.60 -2.40 10.05
C SER A 19 0.42 -2.96 9.28
N ILE A 20 -0.63 -3.34 10.00
CA ILE A 20 -1.86 -3.87 9.40
C ILE A 20 -2.98 -2.88 9.69
N VAL A 21 -3.44 -2.19 8.66
CA VAL A 21 -4.42 -1.11 8.78
C VAL A 21 -5.61 -1.39 7.87
N ASP A 22 -6.80 -1.07 8.36
CA ASP A 22 -8.03 -1.15 7.59
C ASP A 22 -8.72 0.22 7.53
N ALA A 23 -8.54 0.90 6.41
CA ALA A 23 -9.21 2.16 6.09
C ALA A 23 -9.49 2.18 4.59
N ALA A 24 -10.77 2.17 4.20
CA ALA A 24 -11.28 1.95 2.84
C ALA A 24 -10.97 0.57 2.21
N ASN A 25 -9.77 0.01 2.43
CA ASN A 25 -9.41 -1.36 2.09
C ASN A 25 -8.33 -1.85 3.07
N PRO A 26 -8.39 -3.09 3.56
CA PRO A 26 -7.35 -3.58 4.44
C PRO A 26 -6.01 -3.77 3.70
N VAL A 27 -4.94 -3.18 4.26
CA VAL A 27 -3.58 -3.20 3.70
C VAL A 27 -2.56 -3.59 4.76
N VAL A 28 -1.63 -4.46 4.34
CA VAL A 28 -0.44 -4.83 5.10
C VAL A 28 0.73 -4.03 4.57
N PHE A 29 1.38 -3.25 5.43
CA PHE A 29 2.52 -2.40 5.10
C PHE A 29 3.83 -3.02 5.57
N VAL A 30 4.79 -3.11 4.66
CA VAL A 30 6.13 -3.67 4.91
C VAL A 30 7.17 -2.63 4.50
N PRO A 31 8.24 -2.38 5.27
CA PRO A 31 9.32 -1.52 4.81
C PRO A 31 10.13 -2.22 3.71
N ALA A 32 10.54 -1.49 2.66
CA ALA A 32 11.29 -2.05 1.54
C ALA A 32 12.59 -2.76 1.97
N SER A 33 13.26 -2.21 2.99
CA SER A 33 14.48 -2.79 3.56
C SER A 33 14.26 -4.19 4.16
N ALA A 34 13.06 -4.54 4.60
CA ALA A 34 12.76 -5.88 5.14
C ALA A 34 12.73 -6.98 4.06
N ILE A 35 12.67 -6.61 2.78
CA ILE A 35 12.73 -7.53 1.65
C ILE A 35 13.95 -7.28 0.76
N GLY A 36 14.92 -6.50 1.23
CA GLY A 36 16.17 -6.22 0.53
C GLY A 36 16.06 -5.26 -0.66
N LEU A 37 15.00 -4.43 -0.72
CA LEU A 37 14.80 -3.43 -1.77
C LEU A 37 14.90 -2.01 -1.20
N SER A 38 15.20 -1.03 -2.06
CA SER A 38 15.23 0.38 -1.66
C SER A 38 13.83 1.02 -1.63
N GLY A 39 12.90 0.52 -2.45
CA GLY A 39 11.58 1.08 -2.69
C GLY A 39 11.50 2.02 -3.89
N ALA A 40 12.63 2.33 -4.54
CA ALA A 40 12.67 3.10 -5.79
C ALA A 40 12.43 2.21 -7.02
N GLU A 41 12.73 0.92 -6.91
CA GLU A 41 12.59 -0.09 -7.96
C GLU A 41 11.16 -0.19 -8.51
N ILE A 42 11.02 -0.71 -9.72
CA ILE A 42 9.72 -1.01 -10.34
C ILE A 42 9.71 -2.47 -10.83
N GLU A 43 10.67 -2.85 -11.65
CA GLU A 43 10.70 -4.19 -12.26
C GLU A 43 11.01 -5.28 -11.22
N GLU A 44 11.88 -4.97 -10.26
CA GLU A 44 12.31 -5.86 -9.20
C GLU A 44 11.14 -6.30 -8.31
N PHE A 45 10.17 -5.40 -8.08
CA PHE A 45 8.94 -5.68 -7.32
C PHE A 45 8.01 -6.68 -8.01
N ASP A 46 8.17 -6.86 -9.32
CA ASP A 46 7.32 -7.74 -10.12
C ASP A 46 8.00 -9.07 -10.48
N THR A 47 9.22 -9.30 -9.99
CA THR A 47 9.92 -10.58 -10.15
C THR A 47 9.19 -11.71 -9.42
N PRO A 48 9.26 -12.96 -9.90
CA PRO A 48 8.64 -14.11 -9.24
C PRO A 48 9.07 -14.28 -7.78
N ALA A 49 10.35 -14.01 -7.47
CA ALA A 49 10.89 -14.11 -6.13
C ALA A 49 10.27 -13.09 -5.17
N VAL A 50 10.21 -11.81 -5.56
CA VAL A 50 9.61 -10.76 -4.73
C VAL A 50 8.09 -10.96 -4.60
N ARG A 51 7.40 -11.33 -5.67
CA ARG A 51 5.97 -11.68 -5.63
C ARG A 51 5.68 -12.82 -4.64
N ALA A 52 6.50 -13.88 -4.64
CA ALA A 52 6.35 -14.99 -3.71
C ALA A 52 6.58 -14.56 -2.25
N THR A 53 7.60 -13.75 -1.99
CA THR A 53 7.88 -13.16 -0.66
C THR A 53 6.69 -12.32 -0.18
N LEU A 54 6.15 -11.44 -1.02
CA LEU A 54 5.02 -10.58 -0.68
C LEU A 54 3.73 -11.38 -0.47
N GLU A 55 3.49 -12.42 -1.27
CA GLU A 55 2.33 -13.31 -1.08
C GLU A 55 2.45 -14.12 0.23
N ALA A 56 3.66 -14.54 0.61
CA ALA A 56 3.89 -15.19 1.89
C ALA A 56 3.53 -14.25 3.05
N ILE A 57 3.97 -12.99 3.03
CA ILE A 57 3.63 -12.00 4.04
C ILE A 57 2.12 -11.72 4.06
N ARG A 58 1.52 -11.43 2.90
CA ARG A 58 0.10 -11.10 2.76
C ARG A 58 -0.80 -12.22 3.29
N SER A 59 -0.50 -13.47 2.93
CA SER A 59 -1.30 -14.63 3.36
C SER A 59 -1.25 -14.86 4.87
N HIS A 60 -0.10 -14.65 5.52
CA HIS A 60 0.00 -14.75 6.99
C HIS A 60 -0.71 -13.58 7.68
N ALA A 61 -0.58 -12.36 7.15
CA ALA A 61 -1.30 -11.22 7.67
C ALA A 61 -2.83 -11.38 7.52
N SER A 62 -3.29 -11.99 6.43
CA SER A 62 -4.71 -12.33 6.24
C SER A 62 -5.27 -13.19 7.38
N VAL A 63 -4.47 -14.12 7.91
CA VAL A 63 -4.86 -14.95 9.08
C VAL A 63 -4.90 -14.10 10.34
N VAL A 64 -3.90 -13.27 10.57
CA VAL A 64 -3.85 -12.32 11.70
C VAL A 64 -5.04 -11.35 11.71
N MET A 65 -5.56 -11.01 10.52
CA MET A 65 -6.74 -10.16 10.35
C MET A 65 -8.06 -10.92 10.50
N GLY A 66 -8.05 -12.25 10.61
CA GLY A 66 -9.26 -13.07 10.63
C GLY A 66 -9.98 -13.17 9.28
N LEU A 67 -9.30 -12.83 8.17
CA LEU A 67 -9.85 -12.88 6.81
C LEU A 67 -9.75 -14.28 6.16
N ALA A 68 -8.92 -15.16 6.73
CA ALA A 68 -8.78 -16.55 6.34
C ALA A 68 -8.36 -17.38 7.56
N ALA A 69 -8.70 -18.68 7.59
CA ALA A 69 -8.27 -19.56 8.68
C ALA A 69 -6.80 -20.00 8.54
N THR A 70 -6.30 -20.08 7.30
CA THR A 70 -4.91 -20.48 7.02
C THR A 70 -4.27 -19.64 5.91
N PRO A 71 -2.92 -19.57 5.84
CA PRO A 71 -2.26 -18.89 4.73
C PRO A 71 -2.54 -19.55 3.37
N GLU A 72 -2.80 -20.86 3.36
CA GLU A 72 -3.16 -21.60 2.13
C GLU A 72 -4.55 -21.20 1.63
N GLU A 73 -5.52 -21.07 2.54
CA GLU A 73 -6.83 -20.53 2.21
C GLU A 73 -6.73 -19.09 1.70
N ALA A 74 -5.94 -18.25 2.37
CA ALA A 74 -5.73 -16.87 1.96
C ALA A 74 -5.19 -16.76 0.52
N ARG A 75 -4.32 -17.68 0.08
CA ARG A 75 -3.76 -17.70 -1.29
C ARG A 75 -4.80 -17.91 -2.39
N ARG A 76 -5.98 -18.44 -2.07
CA ARG A 76 -7.08 -18.62 -3.04
C ARG A 76 -7.67 -17.30 -3.54
N THR A 77 -7.53 -16.22 -2.76
CA THR A 77 -7.95 -14.87 -3.14
C THR A 77 -6.89 -13.84 -2.77
N GLN A 78 -6.30 -13.23 -3.80
CA GLN A 78 -5.29 -12.17 -3.64
C GLN A 78 -5.92 -10.76 -3.68
N ALA A 79 -7.24 -10.69 -3.49
CA ALA A 79 -7.97 -9.44 -3.52
C ALA A 79 -7.82 -8.65 -2.20
N VAL A 80 -7.95 -9.33 -1.06
CA VAL A 80 -7.97 -8.72 0.29
C VAL A 80 -7.27 -9.67 1.29
N PRO A 81 -6.43 -9.16 2.21
CA PRO A 81 -5.94 -7.79 2.26
C PRO A 81 -4.98 -7.52 1.09
N LYS A 82 -4.76 -6.25 0.76
CA LYS A 82 -3.65 -5.85 -0.11
C LYS A 82 -2.35 -5.88 0.67
N ILE A 83 -1.22 -5.92 -0.03
CA ILE A 83 0.11 -5.71 0.54
C ILE A 83 0.79 -4.56 -0.18
N ALA A 84 1.38 -3.65 0.59
CA ALA A 84 2.13 -2.51 0.09
C ALA A 84 3.50 -2.46 0.75
N VAL A 85 4.53 -2.25 -0.08
CA VAL A 85 5.88 -1.97 0.37
C VAL A 85 6.10 -0.48 0.35
N VAL A 86 6.65 0.06 1.44
CA VAL A 86 6.88 1.51 1.62
C VAL A 86 8.34 1.78 1.92
N SER A 87 8.85 2.92 1.48
CA SER A 87 10.20 3.39 1.79
C SER A 87 10.25 4.90 1.96
N PRO A 88 11.33 5.46 2.55
CA PRO A 88 11.57 6.89 2.49
C PRO A 88 11.57 7.41 1.04
N PRO A 89 11.34 8.72 0.84
CA PRO A 89 11.27 9.31 -0.48
C PRO A 89 12.60 9.16 -1.22
N ALA A 90 12.54 8.67 -2.45
CA ALA A 90 13.70 8.46 -3.32
C ALA A 90 13.33 8.83 -4.75
N SER A 91 14.28 9.37 -5.52
CA SER A 91 14.06 9.68 -6.93
C SER A 91 14.07 8.41 -7.77
N TYR A 92 13.17 8.29 -8.75
CA TYR A 92 13.10 7.15 -9.66
C TYR A 92 12.51 7.56 -11.02
N ARG A 93 12.66 6.71 -12.02
CA ARG A 93 11.96 6.86 -13.30
C ARG A 93 10.65 6.08 -13.24
N ALA A 94 9.54 6.78 -13.48
CA ALA A 94 8.24 6.15 -13.60
C ALA A 94 8.14 5.27 -14.85
N THR A 95 7.08 4.46 -14.95
CA THR A 95 6.87 3.53 -16.07
C THR A 95 6.75 4.20 -17.44
N ASP A 96 6.45 5.50 -17.50
CA ASP A 96 6.40 6.31 -18.72
C ASP A 96 7.74 7.03 -19.01
N GLY A 97 8.77 6.82 -18.18
CA GLY A 97 10.09 7.43 -18.28
C GLY A 97 10.25 8.77 -17.55
N ALA A 98 9.15 9.35 -17.03
CA ALA A 98 9.19 10.61 -16.30
C ALA A 98 10.02 10.48 -15.02
N LEU A 99 10.82 11.50 -14.70
CA LEU A 99 11.55 11.56 -13.44
C LEU A 99 10.59 11.97 -12.32
N VAL A 100 10.45 11.13 -11.31
CA VAL A 100 9.85 11.49 -10.02
C VAL A 100 10.99 11.87 -9.09
N GLU A 101 11.02 13.12 -8.65
CA GLU A 101 12.05 13.60 -7.73
C GLU A 101 11.67 13.32 -6.28
N ALA A 102 12.64 12.89 -5.46
CA ALA A 102 12.45 12.66 -4.03
C ALA A 102 11.88 13.89 -3.29
N ALA A 103 12.23 15.10 -3.74
CA ALA A 103 11.72 16.35 -3.16
C ALA A 103 10.21 16.56 -3.42
N GLY A 104 9.66 15.97 -4.49
CA GLY A 104 8.26 16.09 -4.88
C GLY A 104 7.34 15.01 -4.30
N ILE A 105 7.86 14.10 -3.47
CA ILE A 105 7.09 13.03 -2.82
C ILE A 105 7.41 12.96 -1.33
N ASP A 106 6.49 12.43 -0.53
CA ASP A 106 6.70 12.25 0.91
C ASP A 106 7.26 10.87 1.26
N PHE A 107 6.97 9.86 0.42
CA PHE A 107 7.50 8.50 0.51
C PHE A 107 7.24 7.78 -0.81
N THR A 108 7.91 6.66 -1.06
CA THR A 108 7.51 5.75 -2.15
C THR A 108 6.62 4.64 -1.61
N ALA A 109 5.71 4.17 -2.46
CA ALA A 109 4.93 2.99 -2.16
C ALA A 109 4.73 2.11 -3.41
N ARG A 110 4.75 0.80 -3.19
CA ARG A 110 4.57 -0.23 -4.22
C ARG A 110 3.50 -1.20 -3.72
N ILE A 111 2.30 -1.13 -4.29
CA ILE A 111 1.17 -1.96 -3.87
C ILE A 111 0.96 -3.12 -4.84
N MET A 112 0.79 -4.32 -4.30
CA MET A 112 0.44 -5.50 -5.09
C MET A 112 -1.08 -5.61 -5.18
N SER A 113 -1.57 -6.01 -6.35
CA SER A 113 -2.98 -6.34 -6.55
C SER A 113 -3.08 -7.59 -7.41
N MET A 114 -3.84 -8.59 -6.96
CA MET A 114 -4.02 -9.86 -7.66
C MET A 114 -2.68 -10.53 -8.01
N GLY A 115 -1.73 -10.48 -7.06
CA GLY A 115 -0.41 -11.13 -7.19
C GLY A 115 0.63 -10.38 -8.05
N ALA A 116 0.30 -9.22 -8.61
CA ALA A 116 1.19 -8.43 -9.46
C ALA A 116 1.34 -7.00 -8.96
N LEU A 117 2.44 -6.34 -9.32
CA LEU A 117 2.65 -4.92 -9.02
C LEU A 117 1.58 -4.08 -9.72
N HIS A 118 0.90 -3.23 -8.96
CA HIS A 118 -0.04 -2.29 -9.53
C HIS A 118 0.72 -1.20 -10.30
N ARG A 119 0.34 -0.95 -11.57
CA ARG A 119 1.05 0.02 -12.45
C ARG A 119 1.04 1.46 -11.95
N SER A 120 0.06 1.84 -11.14
CA SER A 120 -0.02 3.13 -10.44
C SER A 120 -0.21 2.85 -8.94
N TYR A 121 -1.32 3.25 -8.34
CA TYR A 121 -1.68 2.90 -6.97
C TYR A 121 -3.22 2.84 -6.84
N ALA A 122 -3.74 1.77 -6.23
CA ALA A 122 -5.18 1.64 -6.02
C ALA A 122 -5.68 2.75 -5.07
N VAL A 123 -6.77 3.45 -5.42
CA VAL A 123 -7.25 4.62 -4.65
C VAL A 123 -7.48 4.25 -3.18
N THR A 124 -8.21 3.17 -2.95
CA THR A 124 -8.54 2.70 -1.60
C THR A 124 -7.29 2.28 -0.84
N GLY A 125 -6.30 1.70 -1.55
CA GLY A 125 -4.99 1.41 -0.98
C GLY A 125 -4.29 2.70 -0.56
N GLY A 126 -4.31 3.73 -1.39
CA GLY A 126 -3.71 5.03 -1.09
C GLY A 126 -4.36 5.74 0.10
N ILE A 127 -5.69 5.68 0.22
CA ILE A 127 -6.43 6.19 1.39
C ILE A 127 -5.94 5.50 2.66
N CYS A 128 -5.80 4.16 2.63
CA CYS A 128 -5.27 3.38 3.73
C CYS A 128 -3.80 3.75 4.04
N THR A 129 -2.97 3.90 3.01
CA THR A 129 -1.55 4.25 3.14
C THR A 129 -1.35 5.61 3.79
N VAL A 130 -2.06 6.65 3.33
CA VAL A 130 -2.01 7.97 3.98
C VAL A 130 -2.60 7.93 5.37
N GLY A 131 -3.67 7.16 5.59
CA GLY A 131 -4.21 6.90 6.92
C GLY A 131 -3.16 6.38 7.89
N ALA A 132 -2.45 5.33 7.48
CA ALA A 132 -1.35 4.76 8.25
C ALA A 132 -0.21 5.77 8.44
N ALA A 133 0.13 6.57 7.43
CA ALA A 133 1.18 7.58 7.49
C ALA A 133 0.91 8.66 8.55
N MET A 134 -0.36 9.00 8.79
CA MET A 134 -0.76 9.97 9.82
C MET A 134 -0.72 9.41 11.25
N LEU A 135 -0.60 8.08 11.41
CA LEU A 135 -0.55 7.43 12.73
C LEU A 135 0.90 7.24 13.17
N ALA A 136 1.36 8.12 14.07
CA ALA A 136 2.69 8.03 14.66
C ALA A 136 2.95 6.64 15.25
N GLY A 137 4.01 5.99 14.78
CA GLY A 137 4.38 4.63 15.20
C GLY A 137 3.99 3.53 14.21
N THR A 138 3.29 3.79 13.11
CA THR A 138 3.15 2.79 12.03
C THR A 138 4.43 2.67 11.19
N VAL A 139 4.56 1.58 10.43
CA VAL A 139 5.61 1.40 9.42
C VAL A 139 5.58 2.51 8.38
N VAL A 140 4.39 2.96 7.95
CA VAL A 140 4.27 4.00 6.93
C VAL A 140 4.69 5.36 7.48
N HIS A 141 4.27 5.70 8.71
CA HIS A 141 4.68 6.94 9.36
C HIS A 141 6.21 7.05 9.50
N ALA A 142 6.88 5.93 9.76
CA ALA A 142 8.34 5.89 9.87
C ALA A 142 9.07 6.19 8.54
N MET A 143 8.37 6.18 7.40
CA MET A 143 8.96 6.52 6.09
C MET A 143 8.93 8.02 5.81
N LEU A 144 8.16 8.80 6.58
CA LEU A 144 8.00 10.22 6.37
C LEU A 144 9.24 11.00 6.80
N ARG A 145 9.53 12.08 6.07
CA ARG A 145 10.44 13.12 6.58
C ARG A 145 9.74 13.90 7.71
N PRO A 146 10.48 14.45 8.69
CA PRO A 146 9.87 15.18 9.81
C PRO A 146 8.92 16.30 9.39
N GLU A 147 9.22 17.01 8.30
CA GLU A 147 8.41 18.09 7.75
C GLU A 147 7.14 17.64 7.01
N ALA A 148 7.00 16.35 6.72
CA ALA A 148 5.78 15.78 6.16
C ALA A 148 4.74 15.45 7.24
N ALA A 149 5.16 15.34 8.51
CA ALA A 149 4.25 15.10 9.62
C ALA A 149 3.28 16.29 9.79
N GLY A 150 1.98 16.02 9.72
CA GLY A 150 0.94 17.03 9.88
C GLY A 150 0.56 17.81 8.61
N LYS A 151 1.10 17.47 7.44
CA LYS A 151 0.58 17.99 6.17
C LYS A 151 -0.87 17.54 5.97
N PRO A 152 -1.76 18.37 5.41
CA PRO A 152 -3.15 17.98 5.12
C PRO A 152 -3.24 16.96 3.99
N MET A 153 -2.22 16.90 3.13
CA MET A 153 -2.14 16.03 1.96
C MET A 153 -0.73 15.47 1.86
N LEU A 154 -0.61 14.18 1.55
CA LEU A 154 0.67 13.52 1.30
C LEU A 154 0.74 13.06 -0.16
N THR A 155 1.92 13.17 -0.73
CA THR A 155 2.22 12.75 -2.10
C THR A 155 2.94 11.41 -2.10
N ILE A 156 2.27 10.38 -2.64
CA ILE A 156 2.82 9.03 -2.77
C ILE A 156 3.54 8.90 -4.12
N GLY A 157 4.82 8.53 -4.10
CA GLY A 157 5.54 8.08 -5.30
C GLY A 157 5.23 6.62 -5.64
N HIS A 158 4.47 6.37 -6.69
CA HIS A 158 4.10 5.03 -7.20
C HIS A 158 4.73 4.73 -8.58
N PRO A 159 4.70 3.48 -9.08
CA PRO A 159 5.38 3.13 -10.34
C PRO A 159 5.05 4.05 -11.53
N GLY A 160 3.79 4.43 -11.70
CA GLY A 160 3.36 5.32 -12.79
C GLY A 160 3.44 6.83 -12.54
N GLY A 161 4.20 7.31 -11.54
CA GLY A 161 4.24 8.74 -11.17
C GLY A 161 3.85 9.01 -9.71
N THR A 162 3.05 10.03 -9.47
CA THR A 162 2.64 10.43 -8.12
C THR A 162 1.12 10.45 -7.94
N ILE A 163 0.67 10.31 -6.70
CA ILE A 163 -0.73 10.56 -6.33
C ILE A 163 -0.80 11.30 -5.00
N ASP A 164 -1.61 12.35 -4.97
CA ASP A 164 -1.90 13.14 -3.79
C ASP A 164 -3.16 12.64 -3.09
N ILE A 165 -3.06 12.42 -1.78
CA ILE A 165 -4.18 11.97 -0.95
C ILE A 165 -4.15 12.72 0.38
N GLY A 166 -5.29 13.29 0.75
CA GLY A 166 -5.51 13.93 2.04
C GLY A 166 -6.22 13.00 3.02
N ALA A 167 -5.92 13.17 4.30
CA ALA A 167 -6.59 12.45 5.38
C ALA A 167 -6.78 13.38 6.56
N VAL A 168 -8.00 13.43 7.09
CA VAL A 168 -8.33 14.07 8.36
C VAL A 168 -8.48 12.96 9.40
N ILE A 169 -7.57 12.94 10.38
CA ILE A 169 -7.57 11.97 11.47
C ILE A 169 -7.64 12.71 12.80
N ASP A 170 -8.62 12.34 13.62
CA ASP A 170 -8.74 12.81 15.00
C ASP A 170 -8.06 11.84 15.96
N GLY A 171 -7.37 12.38 16.97
CA GLY A 171 -6.72 11.58 18.01
C GLY A 171 -5.40 10.98 17.57
N THR A 172 -4.89 10.03 18.36
CA THR A 172 -3.57 9.42 18.16
C THR A 172 -3.60 7.92 18.44
N GLY A 173 -2.60 7.22 17.94
CA GLY A 173 -2.43 5.80 18.18
C GLY A 173 -3.59 4.96 17.67
N THR A 174 -3.93 3.89 18.39
CA THR A 174 -4.93 2.91 17.97
C THR A 174 -6.37 3.35 18.19
N ALA A 175 -6.58 4.45 18.94
CA ALA A 175 -7.89 5.06 19.17
C ALA A 175 -8.22 6.17 18.15
N ALA A 176 -7.34 6.42 17.19
CA ALA A 176 -7.52 7.46 16.19
C ALA A 176 -8.72 7.18 15.27
N VAL A 177 -9.40 8.24 14.84
CA VAL A 177 -10.60 8.16 14.01
C VAL A 177 -10.33 8.81 12.66
N TYR A 178 -10.43 8.03 11.58
CA TYR A 178 -10.34 8.52 10.21
C TYR A 178 -11.66 9.22 9.84
N ARG A 179 -11.65 10.56 9.79
CA ARG A 179 -12.85 11.38 9.54
C ARG A 179 -13.15 11.55 8.07
N GLU A 180 -12.13 11.84 7.28
CA GLU A 180 -12.29 12.25 5.89
C GLU A 180 -11.08 11.85 5.07
N ALA A 181 -11.31 11.30 3.87
CA ALA A 181 -10.30 11.06 2.87
C ALA A 181 -10.54 11.97 1.66
N VAL A 182 -9.52 12.70 1.23
CA VAL A 182 -9.58 13.66 0.12
C VAL A 182 -8.76 13.14 -1.05
N VAL A 183 -9.39 12.98 -2.22
CA VAL A 183 -8.72 12.47 -3.43
C VAL A 183 -9.13 13.28 -4.67
N GLY A 184 -8.14 13.67 -5.47
CA GLY A 184 -8.38 14.25 -6.80
C GLY A 184 -8.53 13.16 -7.86
N ARG A 185 -9.65 13.15 -8.60
CA ARG A 185 -9.88 12.21 -9.71
C ARG A 185 -10.57 12.90 -10.88
N THR A 186 -10.36 12.36 -12.08
CA THR A 186 -11.03 12.81 -13.31
C THR A 186 -11.88 11.68 -13.88
N ALA A 187 -12.94 12.01 -14.60
CA ALA A 187 -13.80 11.05 -15.27
C ALA A 187 -14.22 11.58 -16.64
N ARG A 188 -14.27 10.69 -17.64
CA ARG A 188 -14.76 10.98 -18.99
C ARG A 188 -15.63 9.84 -19.48
N ARG A 189 -16.85 10.13 -19.92
CA ARG A 189 -17.73 9.15 -20.57
C ARG A 189 -17.12 8.71 -21.90
N LEU A 190 -16.84 7.42 -22.05
CA LEU A 190 -16.27 6.84 -23.27
C LEU A 190 -17.34 6.35 -24.25
N MET A 191 -18.41 5.73 -23.74
CA MET A 191 -19.50 5.18 -24.54
C MET A 191 -20.83 5.30 -23.80
N GLN A 192 -21.92 5.42 -24.54
CA GLN A 192 -23.29 5.25 -24.07
C GLN A 192 -24.02 4.37 -25.08
N GLY A 193 -24.61 3.26 -24.64
CA GLY A 193 -25.23 2.28 -25.51
C GLY A 193 -25.65 1.01 -24.77
N VAL A 194 -25.84 -0.08 -25.53
CA VAL A 194 -26.26 -1.39 -24.99
C VAL A 194 -25.13 -2.40 -25.20
N VAL A 195 -24.74 -3.10 -24.12
CA VAL A 195 -23.82 -4.24 -24.19
C VAL A 195 -24.61 -5.47 -24.61
N LEU A 196 -24.23 -6.11 -25.71
CA LEU A 196 -24.81 -7.37 -26.16
C LEU A 196 -24.07 -8.54 -25.49
N VAL A 197 -24.83 -9.53 -25.00
CA VAL A 197 -24.30 -10.78 -24.44
C VAL A 197 -24.89 -11.97 -25.20
N PRO A 198 -24.21 -13.12 -25.25
CA PRO A 198 -24.78 -14.35 -25.81
C PRO A 198 -26.10 -14.71 -25.13
N LYS A 199 -27.01 -15.35 -25.86
CA LYS A 199 -28.27 -15.85 -25.30
C LYS A 199 -28.06 -17.00 -24.30
N THR A 200 -26.91 -17.68 -24.38
CA THR A 200 -26.50 -18.85 -23.59
C THR A 200 -24.98 -18.95 -23.62
#